data_AF-A0A1D2VQR1-F1
#
_entry.id   AF-A0A1D2VQR1-F1
#
_cell.length_a   1.000
_cell.length_b   1.000
_cell.length_c   1.000
_cell.angle_alpha   90.00
_cell.angle_beta   90.00
_cell.angle_gamma   90.00
#
_symmetry.space_group_name_H-M   'P 1'
#
loop_
_entity.id
_entity.type
_entity.pdbx_description
1 polymer ?
#
loop_
_entity_poly.entity_id
_entity_poly.type
_entity_poly.pdbx_seq_one_letter_code
_entity_poly.pdbx_strand_id
1 'polypeptide(L)' 'RKYKCKICEKSFTTSGHLARHSRIHTGERKHVCPYPGCDSRFARQDNCMQHYRTHLNPKNKSRKKKTLK' A
#
# COMPACT_ATOMS: atom_id res chain seq x y z
N ARG A 1 -18.26 10.64 -6.50
CA ARG A 1 -17.17 10.23 -5.57
C ARG A 1 -17.69 10.44 -4.13
N LYS A 2 -18.39 9.46 -3.53
CA LYS A 2 -19.22 9.64 -2.32
C LYS A 2 -18.50 9.38 -0.98
N TYR A 3 -17.33 8.74 -1.01
CA TYR A 3 -16.62 8.34 0.22
C TYR A 3 -15.38 9.22 0.47
N LYS A 4 -15.48 10.24 1.32
CA LYS A 4 -14.41 11.21 1.60
C LYS A 4 -13.58 10.80 2.82
N CYS A 5 -12.26 10.89 2.70
CA CYS A 5 -11.35 10.77 3.83
C CYS A 5 -11.42 12.03 4.69
N LYS A 6 -11.66 11.89 5.99
CA LYS A 6 -11.75 13.02 6.93
C LYS A 6 -10.40 13.66 7.26
N ILE A 7 -9.29 12.97 6.97
CA ILE A 7 -7.93 13.41 7.34
C ILE A 7 -7.29 14.23 6.21
N CYS A 8 -7.40 13.75 4.97
CA CYS A 8 -6.77 14.40 3.81
C CYS A 8 -7.75 14.72 2.68
N GLU A 9 -9.05 14.68 2.97
CA GLU A 9 -10.12 15.10 2.08
C GLU A 9 -10.25 14.36 0.73
N LYS A 10 -9.45 13.31 0.51
CA LYS A 10 -9.54 12.50 -0.70
C LYS A 10 -10.85 11.75 -0.77
N SER A 11 -11.55 11.91 -1.87
CA SER A 11 -12.77 11.17 -2.11
C SER A 11 -12.48 9.79 -2.77
N PHE A 12 -13.40 8.86 -2.67
CA PHE A 12 -13.31 7.54 -3.30
C PHE A 12 -14.66 7.17 -3.90
N THR A 13 -14.65 6.26 -4.87
CA THR A 13 -15.86 5.73 -5.50
C THR A 13 -16.53 4.67 -4.63
N THR A 14 -15.75 3.96 -3.80
CA THR A 14 -16.23 2.88 -2.93
C THR A 14 -15.75 3.04 -1.49
N SER A 15 -16.55 2.54 -0.54
CA SER A 15 -16.23 2.53 0.90
C SER A 15 -14.98 1.69 1.19
N GLY A 16 -14.83 0.53 0.53
CA GLY A 16 -13.66 -0.33 0.68
C GLY A 16 -12.35 0.37 0.28
N HIS A 17 -12.38 1.21 -0.76
CA HIS A 17 -11.22 2.02 -1.13
C HIS A 17 -10.90 3.10 -0.10
N LEU A 18 -11.91 3.74 0.49
CA LEU A 18 -11.73 4.69 1.58
C LEU A 18 -11.15 4.00 2.84
N ALA A 19 -11.72 2.88 3.27
CA ALA A 19 -11.25 2.14 4.44
C ALA A 19 -9.78 1.70 4.28
N ARG A 20 -9.42 1.23 3.09
CA ARG A 20 -8.04 0.89 2.73
C ARG A 20 -7.12 2.10 2.70
N HIS A 21 -7.61 3.23 2.23
CA HIS A 21 -6.86 4.48 2.24
C HIS A 21 -6.60 4.97 3.67
N SER A 22 -7.57 4.86 4.59
CA SER A 22 -7.39 5.31 5.98
C SER A 22 -6.20 4.68 6.70
N ARG A 23 -5.80 3.45 6.31
CA ARG A 23 -4.62 2.76 6.86
C ARG A 23 -3.30 3.49 6.62
N ILE A 24 -3.24 4.42 5.66
CA ILE A 24 -2.03 5.22 5.44
C ILE A 24 -1.85 6.26 6.54
N HIS A 25 -2.94 6.74 7.13
CA HIS A 25 -2.94 7.77 8.16
C HIS A 25 -2.64 7.17 9.52
N THR A 26 -3.10 5.94 9.77
CA THR A 26 -2.78 5.19 10.99
C THR A 26 -1.36 4.62 10.99
N GLY A 27 -0.67 4.65 9.85
CA GLY A 27 0.68 4.09 9.73
C GLY A 27 0.75 2.57 9.92
N GLU A 28 -0.38 1.87 9.94
CA GLU A 28 -0.43 0.43 10.19
C GLU A 28 0.22 -0.35 9.03
N ARG A 29 1.47 -0.76 9.20
CA ARG A 29 2.24 -1.57 8.24
C ARG A 29 2.46 -2.98 8.78
N LYS A 30 1.37 -3.76 8.83
CA LYS A 30 1.33 -5.10 9.41
C LYS A 30 2.00 -6.18 8.54
N HIS A 31 2.20 -5.93 7.25
CA HIS A 31 2.73 -6.92 6.33
C HIS A 31 4.24 -6.76 6.16
N VAL A 32 5.01 -7.74 6.64
CA VAL A 32 6.47 -7.78 6.52
C VAL A 32 6.85 -8.60 5.28
N CYS A 33 7.89 -8.17 4.58
CA CYS A 33 8.46 -8.94 3.47
C CYS A 33 8.95 -10.30 3.97
N PRO A 34 8.56 -11.42 3.33
CA PRO A 34 9.05 -12.74 3.73
C PRO A 34 10.47 -13.05 3.25
N TYR A 35 11.13 -12.10 2.56
CA TYR A 35 12.49 -12.31 2.05
C TYR A 35 13.52 -12.18 3.20
N PRO A 36 14.42 -13.15 3.38
CA PRO A 36 15.44 -13.09 4.44
C PRO A 36 16.37 -11.90 4.24
N GLY A 37 16.62 -11.14 5.31
CA GLY A 37 17.41 -9.90 5.27
C GLY A 37 16.66 -8.69 4.71
N CYS A 38 15.33 -8.77 4.54
CA CYS A 38 14.51 -7.64 4.12
C CYS A 38 13.47 -7.24 5.17
N ASP A 39 13.69 -6.10 5.83
CA ASP A 39 12.77 -5.52 6.82
C ASP A 39 11.69 -4.61 6.21
N SER A 40 11.41 -4.76 4.92
CA SER A 40 10.41 -3.92 4.26
C SER A 40 9.00 -4.23 4.75
N ARG A 41 8.36 -3.23 5.35
CA ARG A 41 6.97 -3.30 5.85
C ARG A 41 6.00 -2.59 4.92
N PHE A 42 4.79 -3.13 4.77
CA PHE A 42 3.74 -2.60 3.91
C PHE A 42 2.40 -2.53 4.64
N ALA A 43 1.60 -1.52 4.31
CA ALA A 43 0.23 -1.37 4.80
C ALA A 43 -0.74 -2.40 4.18
N ARG A 44 -0.30 -3.11 3.14
CA ARG A 44 -1.13 -4.07 2.40
C ARG A 44 -0.31 -5.27 1.92
N GLN A 45 -0.93 -6.44 1.95
CA GLN A 45 -0.34 -7.70 1.50
C GLN A 45 -0.02 -7.70 0.00
N ASP A 46 -0.89 -7.16 -0.85
CA ASP A 46 -0.66 -7.12 -2.31
C ASP A 46 0.60 -6.31 -2.67
N ASN A 47 0.81 -5.18 -2.00
CA ASN A 47 2.03 -4.39 -2.14
C ASN A 47 3.27 -5.16 -1.64
N CYS A 48 3.14 -5.87 -0.52
CA CYS A 48 4.21 -6.68 0.05
C CYS A 48 4.62 -7.81 -0.90
N MET A 49 3.65 -8.54 -1.44
CA MET A 49 3.90 -9.62 -2.39
C MET A 49 4.51 -9.11 -3.70
N GLN A 50 4.03 -7.95 -4.18
CA GLN A 50 4.61 -7.30 -5.35
C GLN A 50 6.05 -6.85 -5.12
N HIS A 51 6.39 -6.39 -3.91
CA HIS A 51 7.76 -6.13 -3.51
C HIS A 51 8.59 -7.41 -3.38
N TYR A 52 8.05 -8.47 -2.79
CA TYR A 52 8.76 -9.75 -2.68
C TYR A 52 9.21 -10.27 -4.05
N ARG A 53 8.38 -10.10 -5.08
CA ARG A 53 8.73 -10.41 -6.48
C ARG A 53 9.95 -9.65 -7.00
N THR A 54 10.29 -8.47 -6.46
CA THR A 54 11.48 -7.72 -6.89
C THR A 54 12.78 -8.35 -6.37
N HIS A 55 12.72 -9.10 -5.28
CA HIS A 55 13.87 -9.88 -4.79
C HIS A 55 14.12 -11.12 -5.66
N LEU A 56 13.03 -11.78 -6.07
CA LEU A 56 13.12 -12.96 -6.94
C LEU A 56 13.45 -12.61 -8.39
N ASN A 57 12.92 -11.49 -8.88
CA ASN A 57 13.15 -11.02 -10.24
C ASN A 57 13.34 -9.49 -10.26
N PRO A 58 14.59 -9.00 -10.26
CA PRO A 58 14.88 -7.57 -10.21
C PRO A 58 14.44 -6.80 -11.46
N LYS A 59 14.10 -7.48 -12.57
CA LYS A 59 13.53 -6.86 -13.77
C LYS A 59 12.07 -6.44 -13.59
N ASN A 60 11.39 -6.94 -12.55
CA ASN A 60 10.01 -6.61 -12.25
C ASN A 60 9.92 -5.32 -11.41
N LYS A 61 10.30 -4.18 -11.98
CA LYS A 61 10.20 -2.87 -11.31
C LYS A 61 8.72 -2.49 -11.17
N SER A 62 8.11 -2.86 -10.05
CA SER A 62 6.79 -2.35 -9.69
C SER A 62 6.87 -0.84 -9.50
N ARG A 63 6.26 -0.09 -10.42
CA ARG A 63 6.05 1.35 -10.28
C ARG A 63 5.27 1.58 -8.98
N LYS A 64 5.94 2.13 -7.96
CA LYS A 64 5.28 2.75 -6.81
C LYS A 64 4.22 3.69 -7.38
N LYS A 65 2.94 3.34 -7.26
CA LYS A 65 1.85 4.27 -7.52
C LYS A 65 2.04 5.39 -6.49
N LYS A 66 2.68 6.50 -6.91
CA LYS A 66 2.63 7.77 -6.18
C LYS A 66 1.15 8.06 -6.01
N THR A 67 0.67 7.92 -4.78
CA THR A 67 -0.66 8.40 -4.41
C THR A 67 -0.59 9.92 -4.53
N LEU A 68 -0.91 10.43 -5.73
CA LEU A 68 -1.01 11.86 -6.04
C LEU A 68 -1.84 12.51 -4.94
N LYS A 69 -1.23 13.50 -4.28
CA LYS A 69 -1.76 14.25 -3.14
C LYS A 69 -3.13 14.81 -3.47
#